data_AF-A0A3B8R822-F1
#
_entry.id   AF-A0A3B8R822-F1
#
_cell.length_a   1.000
_cell.length_b   1.000
_cell.length_c   1.000
_cell.angle_alpha   90.00
_cell.angle_beta   90.00
_cell.angle_gamma   90.00
#
_symmetry.space_group_name_H-M   'P 1'
#
loop_
_entity.id
_entity.type
_entity.pdbx_description
1 polymer ?
#
loop_
_entity_poly.entity_id
_entity_poly.type
_entity_poly.pdbx_seq_one_letter_code
_entity_poly.pdbx_strand_id
1 'polypeptide(L)'
;MPKLRRSLFIGLGGTGMTSILYAKKMLYDNYGDIPPMIGFLGIDTDGPGFETTSVTAKDGTRISLTAAEILPIVVQNPRDIYARNITSDRFKWVPEHNVSALDQLRVGAGQVRTNGRFAITNREADVERASAPKSTRLTMRPS
;
A
#
# COMPACT_ATOMS: atom_id res chain seq x y z
N MET A 1 -29.93 -4.53 -11.85
CA MET A 1 -28.53 -4.20 -12.20
C MET A 1 -27.70 -4.12 -10.93
N PRO A 2 -26.50 -4.72 -10.87
CA PRO A 2 -25.59 -4.53 -9.75
C PRO A 2 -25.23 -3.04 -9.61
N LYS A 3 -25.43 -2.47 -8.42
CA LYS A 3 -25.03 -1.08 -8.14
C LYS A 3 -23.57 -1.09 -7.68
N LEU A 4 -22.66 -0.54 -8.50
CA LEU A 4 -21.29 -0.28 -8.06
C LEU A 4 -21.34 0.65 -6.85
N ARG A 5 -20.63 0.27 -5.78
CA ARG A 5 -20.44 1.11 -4.60
C ARG A 5 -19.11 1.83 -4.70
N ARG A 6 -19.05 3.00 -4.06
CA ARG A 6 -17.81 3.74 -3.86
C ARG A 6 -16.86 2.90 -3.03
N SER A 7 -15.70 2.57 -3.57
CA SER A 7 -14.77 1.61 -2.96
C SER A 7 -13.32 2.05 -3.16
N LEU A 8 -12.50 1.86 -2.12
CA LEU A 8 -11.06 1.98 -2.18
C LEU A 8 -10.44 0.60 -2.01
N PHE A 9 -9.73 0.12 -3.03
CA PHE A 9 -8.97 -1.12 -2.96
C PHE A 9 -7.56 -0.82 -2.43
N ILE A 10 -7.22 -1.44 -1.30
CA ILE A 10 -5.89 -1.30 -0.68
C ILE A 10 -5.12 -2.60 -0.83
N GLY A 11 -4.00 -2.55 -1.55
CA GLY A 11 -3.07 -3.68 -1.70
C GLY A 11 -1.90 -3.52 -0.74
N LEU A 12 -1.64 -4.53 0.10
CA LEU A 12 -0.52 -4.52 1.04
C LEU A 12 0.57 -5.49 0.59
N GLY A 13 1.81 -5.02 0.52
CA GLY A 13 2.97 -5.77 0.02
C GLY A 13 2.90 -6.10 -1.47
N GLY A 14 3.97 -6.64 -2.05
CA GLY A 14 4.04 -6.96 -3.48
C GLY A 14 2.89 -7.84 -4.03
N THR A 15 2.38 -8.79 -3.25
CA THR A 15 1.19 -9.57 -3.64
C THR A 15 -0.06 -8.71 -3.67
N GLY A 16 -0.29 -7.88 -2.64
CA GLY A 16 -1.45 -6.98 -2.61
C GLY A 16 -1.41 -5.95 -3.72
N MET A 17 -0.23 -5.39 -4.01
CA MET A 17 0.03 -4.52 -5.17
C MET A 17 -0.38 -5.21 -6.49
N THR A 18 -0.01 -6.47 -6.66
CA THR A 18 -0.36 -7.28 -7.84
C THR A 18 -1.87 -7.52 -7.90
N SER A 19 -2.51 -7.88 -6.78
CA SER A 19 -3.95 -8.11 -6.72
C SER A 19 -4.75 -6.88 -7.13
N ILE A 20 -4.40 -5.68 -6.65
CA ILE A 20 -5.10 -4.45 -7.02
C ILE A 20 -4.85 -4.05 -8.48
N LEU A 21 -3.67 -4.36 -9.03
CA LEU A 21 -3.36 -4.13 -10.45
C LEU A 21 -4.24 -4.99 -11.35
N TYR A 22 -4.40 -6.29 -11.05
CA TYR A 22 -5.30 -7.17 -11.78
C TYR A 22 -6.77 -6.81 -11.59
N ALA A 23 -7.17 -6.33 -10.40
CA ALA A 23 -8.51 -5.80 -10.17
C ALA A 23 -8.78 -4.56 -11.04
N LYS A 24 -7.81 -3.65 -11.15
CA LYS A 24 -7.88 -2.47 -12.02
C LYS A 24 -8.02 -2.88 -13.49
N LYS A 25 -7.22 -3.85 -13.96
CA LYS A 25 -7.37 -4.45 -15.30
C LYS A 25 -8.76 -5.04 -15.51
N MET A 26 -9.28 -5.82 -14.58
CA MET A 26 -10.61 -6.42 -14.70
C MET A 26 -11.72 -5.37 -14.81
N LEU A 27 -11.62 -4.28 -14.04
CA LEU A 27 -12.56 -3.16 -14.13
C LEU A 27 -12.47 -2.49 -15.50
N TYR A 28 -11.25 -2.21 -15.99
CA TYR A 28 -11.04 -1.68 -17.32
C TYR A 28 -11.59 -2.61 -18.42
N ASP A 29 -11.25 -3.90 -18.39
CA ASP A 29 -11.73 -4.90 -19.36
C ASP A 29 -13.26 -5.00 -19.43
N ASN A 30 -13.96 -4.67 -18.34
CA ASN A 30 -15.43 -4.76 -18.25
C ASN A 30 -16.15 -3.45 -18.60
N TYR A 31 -15.55 -2.30 -18.31
CA TYR A 31 -16.20 -0.99 -18.43
C TYR A 31 -15.57 -0.08 -19.50
N GLY A 32 -14.41 -0.45 -20.07
CA GLY A 32 -13.62 0.38 -20.99
C GLY A 32 -12.83 1.50 -20.31
N ASP A 33 -13.10 1.78 -19.04
CA ASP A 33 -12.36 2.70 -18.19
C ASP A 33 -12.50 2.29 -16.72
N ILE A 34 -11.73 2.89 -15.83
CA ILE A 34 -11.88 2.75 -14.37
C ILE A 34 -13.01 3.66 -13.89
N PRO A 35 -14.10 3.12 -13.31
CA PRO A 35 -15.17 3.96 -12.82
C PRO A 35 -14.65 4.97 -11.78
N PRO A 36 -15.00 6.27 -11.88
CA PRO A 36 -14.40 7.34 -11.05
C PRO A 36 -14.68 7.20 -9.55
N MET A 37 -15.63 6.34 -9.19
CA MET A 37 -15.98 5.97 -7.82
C MET A 37 -15.11 4.87 -7.21
N ILE A 38 -14.16 4.32 -7.97
CA ILE A 38 -13.23 3.30 -7.52
C ILE A 38 -11.84 3.93 -7.37
N GLY A 39 -11.25 3.80 -6.18
CA GLY A 39 -9.88 4.19 -5.90
C GLY A 39 -8.97 2.99 -5.68
N PHE A 40 -7.68 3.16 -5.94
CA PHE A 40 -6.63 2.20 -5.60
C PHE A 40 -5.55 2.86 -4.73
N LEU A 41 -5.00 2.07 -3.80
CA LEU A 41 -3.83 2.43 -3.03
C LEU A 41 -3.01 1.18 -2.73
N GLY A 42 -1.80 1.16 -3.24
CA GLY A 42 -0.81 0.14 -2.98
C GLY A 42 0.15 0.61 -1.90
N ILE A 43 0.40 -0.22 -0.88
CA ILE A 43 1.33 0.07 0.21
C ILE A 43 2.34 -1.07 0.28
N ASP A 44 3.62 -0.76 0.13
CA ASP A 44 4.67 -1.78 0.15
C ASP A 44 5.86 -1.33 1.00
N THR A 45 6.49 -2.28 1.68
CA THR A 45 7.71 -2.03 2.48
C THR A 45 8.97 -1.99 1.66
N ASP A 46 8.87 -2.44 0.42
CA ASP A 46 9.99 -2.58 -0.49
C ASP A 46 10.13 -1.30 -1.33
N GLY A 47 11.35 -1.06 -1.81
CA GLY A 47 11.71 0.13 -2.57
C GLY A 47 11.13 0.18 -3.99
N PRO A 48 11.74 0.98 -4.88
CA PRO A 48 11.25 1.17 -6.25
C PRO A 48 11.23 -0.15 -7.03
N GLY A 49 10.20 -0.32 -7.86
CA GLY A 49 10.05 -1.51 -8.71
C GLY A 49 8.62 -1.73 -9.18
N PHE A 50 7.63 -1.41 -8.34
CA PHE A 50 6.22 -1.56 -8.74
C PHE A 50 5.76 -0.48 -9.74
N GLU A 51 6.43 0.66 -9.79
CA GLU A 51 6.13 1.78 -10.70
C GLU A 51 6.23 1.40 -12.18
N THR A 52 7.08 0.43 -12.51
CA THR A 52 7.26 -0.08 -13.88
C THR A 52 6.35 -1.27 -14.21
N THR A 53 5.66 -1.80 -13.19
CA THR A 53 4.82 -2.99 -13.33
C THR A 53 3.51 -2.63 -14.03
N SER A 54 3.14 -3.45 -15.01
CA SER A 54 1.89 -3.28 -15.76
C SER A 54 1.36 -4.62 -16.25
N VAL A 55 0.07 -4.65 -16.53
CA VAL A 55 -0.62 -5.77 -17.17
C VAL A 55 -1.33 -5.26 -18.43
N THR A 56 -1.44 -6.11 -19.44
CA THR A 56 -2.11 -5.75 -20.71
C THR A 56 -3.58 -6.15 -20.65
N ALA A 57 -4.48 -5.20 -20.91
CA ALA A 57 -5.92 -5.42 -21.07
C ALA A 57 -6.26 -6.19 -22.35
N LYS A 58 -7.51 -6.64 -22.50
CA LYS A 58 -7.95 -7.43 -23.67
C LYS A 58 -7.80 -6.68 -25.01
N ASP A 59 -7.92 -5.36 -24.98
CA ASP A 59 -7.78 -4.47 -26.14
C ASP A 59 -6.31 -4.06 -26.44
N GLY A 60 -5.35 -4.59 -25.67
CA GLY A 60 -3.93 -4.23 -25.78
C GLY A 60 -3.51 -3.03 -24.92
N THR A 61 -4.44 -2.37 -24.21
CA THR A 61 -4.13 -1.22 -23.37
C THR A 61 -3.25 -1.61 -22.18
N ARG A 62 -2.20 -0.84 -21.92
CA ARG A 62 -1.31 -1.05 -20.77
C ARG A 62 -1.96 -0.47 -19.50
N ILE A 63 -2.23 -1.33 -18.53
CA ILE A 63 -2.77 -0.95 -17.22
C ILE A 63 -1.65 -0.99 -16.18
N SER A 64 -1.47 0.11 -15.47
CA SER A 64 -0.54 0.22 -14.33
C SER A 64 -1.18 0.97 -13.17
N LEU A 65 -0.53 0.90 -12.00
CA LEU A 65 -0.81 1.83 -10.92
C LEU A 65 -0.07 3.13 -11.19
N THR A 66 -0.72 4.25 -10.91
CA THR A 66 -0.13 5.59 -11.00
C THR A 66 0.74 5.87 -9.78
N ALA A 67 1.63 6.86 -9.86
CA ALA A 67 2.44 7.28 -8.71
C ALA A 67 1.60 7.67 -7.48
N ALA A 68 0.39 8.22 -7.69
CA ALA A 68 -0.54 8.55 -6.60
C ALA A 68 -1.29 7.33 -6.03
N GLU A 69 -1.16 6.16 -6.66
CA GLU A 69 -1.72 4.88 -6.21
C GLU A 69 -0.64 3.98 -5.59
N ILE A 70 0.62 4.42 -5.49
CA ILE A 70 1.72 3.66 -4.90
C ILE A 70 2.28 4.46 -3.72
N LEU A 71 2.35 3.82 -2.55
CA LEU A 71 2.93 4.37 -1.33
C LEU A 71 4.02 3.44 -0.80
N PRO A 72 5.30 3.69 -1.13
CA PRO A 72 6.40 2.96 -0.52
C PRO A 72 6.60 3.43 0.93
N ILE A 73 6.51 2.51 1.88
CA ILE A 73 6.75 2.72 3.31
C ILE A 73 8.11 2.18 3.75
N VAL A 74 9.14 2.41 2.93
CA VAL A 74 10.51 1.99 3.19
C VAL A 74 11.02 2.64 4.48
N VAL A 75 11.65 1.84 5.34
CA VAL A 75 12.29 2.31 6.57
C VAL A 75 13.80 2.10 6.48
N GLN A 76 14.53 3.22 6.48
CA GLN A 76 15.99 3.21 6.54
C GLN A 76 16.47 3.03 7.99
N ASN A 77 17.47 2.19 8.19
CA ASN A 77 18.09 1.93 9.51
C ASN A 77 17.07 1.52 10.61
N PRO A 78 16.28 0.46 10.41
CA PRO A 78 15.20 0.08 11.32
C PRO A 78 15.66 -0.26 12.74
N ARG A 79 16.84 -0.91 12.89
CA ARG A 79 17.42 -1.17 14.23
C ARG A 79 17.79 0.09 14.99
N ASP A 80 18.37 1.09 14.34
CA ASP A 80 18.75 2.34 14.99
C ASP A 80 17.51 3.13 15.43
N ILE A 81 16.43 3.05 14.65
CA ILE A 81 15.13 3.62 15.03
C ILE A 81 14.59 2.91 16.27
N TYR A 82 14.60 1.57 16.29
CA TYR A 82 14.15 0.81 17.44
C TYR A 82 14.98 1.12 18.70
N ALA A 83 16.31 1.07 18.61
CA ALA A 83 17.22 1.30 19.72
C ALA A 83 17.06 2.70 20.34
N ARG A 84 16.89 3.75 19.52
CA ARG A 84 16.65 5.12 19.99
C ARG A 84 15.30 5.32 20.68
N ASN A 85 14.36 4.38 20.53
CA ASN A 85 13.01 4.48 21.06
C ASN A 85 12.68 3.34 22.04
N ILE A 86 13.68 2.58 22.50
CA ILE A 86 13.47 1.39 23.34
C ILE A 86 12.83 1.72 24.70
N THR A 87 13.08 2.92 25.23
CA THR A 87 12.50 3.41 26.48
C THR A 87 11.11 4.03 26.28
N SER A 88 10.66 4.19 25.03
CA SER A 88 9.35 4.76 24.71
C SER A 88 8.28 3.68 24.54
N ASP A 89 7.01 4.07 24.68
CA ASP A 89 5.88 3.18 24.44
C ASP A 89 5.69 2.81 22.97
N ARG A 90 6.38 3.51 22.05
CA ARG A 90 6.20 3.41 20.59
C ARG A 90 6.39 2.00 20.04
N PHE A 91 7.31 1.23 20.61
CA PHE A 91 7.67 -0.12 20.12
C PHE A 91 7.52 -1.22 21.17
N LYS A 92 6.81 -0.98 22.28
CA LYS A 92 6.54 -2.00 23.32
C LYS A 92 5.83 -3.26 22.81
N TRP A 93 5.15 -3.14 21.68
CA TRP A 93 4.47 -4.25 21.02
C TRP A 93 5.42 -5.14 20.19
N VAL A 94 6.69 -4.75 19.99
CA VAL A 94 7.70 -5.54 19.26
C VAL A 94 8.28 -6.59 20.22
N PRO A 95 8.10 -7.89 19.95
CA PRO A 95 8.71 -8.93 20.76
C PRO A 95 10.24 -8.89 20.65
N GLU A 96 10.96 -9.11 21.75
CA GLU A 96 12.43 -9.07 21.78
C GLU A 96 13.07 -10.01 20.75
N HIS A 97 12.51 -11.22 20.58
CA HIS A 97 13.00 -12.20 19.61
C HIS A 97 12.83 -11.75 18.14
N ASN A 98 11.98 -10.75 17.86
CA ASN A 98 11.77 -10.20 16.52
C ASN A 98 12.63 -8.96 16.22
N VAL A 99 13.37 -8.44 17.20
CA VAL A 99 14.22 -7.25 17.00
C VAL A 99 15.32 -7.52 15.99
N SER A 100 15.86 -8.75 15.96
CA SER A 100 16.87 -9.14 14.98
C SER A 100 16.33 -9.10 13.55
N ALA A 101 15.07 -9.50 13.35
CA ALA A 101 14.37 -9.53 12.06
C ALA A 101 14.11 -8.13 11.48
N LEU A 102 14.18 -7.07 12.27
CA LEU A 102 14.04 -5.68 11.79
C LEU A 102 15.11 -5.34 10.74
N ASP A 103 16.30 -5.94 10.79
CA ASP A 103 17.36 -5.70 9.79
C ASP A 103 16.89 -5.98 8.36
N GLN A 104 16.04 -7.00 8.19
CA GLN A 104 15.53 -7.39 6.88
C GLN A 104 14.62 -6.32 6.28
N LEU A 105 14.02 -5.43 7.10
CA LEU A 105 13.14 -4.37 6.63
C LEU A 105 13.83 -3.38 5.66
N ARG A 106 15.17 -3.34 5.63
CA ARG A 106 15.93 -2.57 4.62
C ARG A 106 15.65 -3.05 3.19
N VAL A 107 15.39 -4.35 3.03
CA VAL A 107 15.09 -4.99 1.75
C VAL A 107 13.64 -5.44 1.64
N GLY A 108 12.85 -5.27 2.72
CA GLY A 108 11.43 -5.55 2.75
C GLY A 108 10.92 -6.24 4.01
N ALA A 109 9.61 -6.33 4.18
CA ALA A 109 9.02 -6.97 5.35
C ALA A 109 9.22 -8.49 5.38
N GLY A 110 9.51 -9.14 4.24
CA GLY A 110 9.86 -10.57 4.20
C GLY A 110 8.78 -11.49 4.80
N GLN A 111 7.50 -11.13 4.67
CA GLN A 111 6.36 -11.82 5.29
C GLN A 111 6.33 -11.78 6.84
N VAL A 112 7.22 -11.02 7.47
CA VAL A 112 7.24 -10.81 8.93
C VAL A 112 6.25 -9.70 9.30
N ARG A 113 5.15 -10.08 9.97
CA ARG A 113 4.07 -9.14 10.36
C ARG A 113 4.58 -7.99 11.23
N THR A 114 5.52 -8.28 12.14
CA THR A 114 6.15 -7.29 13.01
C THR A 114 6.85 -6.20 12.19
N ASN A 115 7.55 -6.57 11.12
CA ASN A 115 8.25 -5.63 10.24
C ASN A 115 7.25 -4.75 9.47
N GLY A 116 6.16 -5.33 8.96
CA GLY A 116 5.09 -4.56 8.30
C GLY A 116 4.46 -3.53 9.24
N ARG A 117 4.13 -3.92 10.48
CA ARG A 117 3.62 -2.99 11.50
C ARG A 117 4.65 -1.93 11.87
N PHE A 118 5.93 -2.29 11.94
CA PHE A 118 7.01 -1.36 12.24
C PHE A 118 7.16 -0.30 11.15
N ALA A 119 7.06 -0.70 9.88
CA ALA A 119 7.07 0.20 8.74
C ALA A 119 5.92 1.20 8.80
N ILE A 120 4.70 0.70 9.00
CA ILE A 120 3.49 1.55 9.12
C ILE A 120 3.64 2.53 10.30
N THR A 121 4.08 2.07 11.46
CA THR A 121 4.26 2.92 12.66
C THR A 121 5.25 4.06 12.39
N ASN A 122 6.29 3.83 11.58
CA ASN A 122 7.25 4.86 11.22
C ASN A 122 6.79 5.80 10.08
N ARG A 123 5.80 5.37 9.30
CA ARG A 123 5.27 6.11 8.14
C ARG A 123 3.78 6.44 8.27
N GLU A 124 3.26 6.46 9.50
CA GLU A 124 1.83 6.60 9.81
C GLU A 124 1.23 7.84 9.16
N ALA A 125 1.89 9.00 9.32
CA ALA A 125 1.45 10.25 8.73
C ALA A 125 1.38 10.22 7.18
N ASP A 126 2.23 9.42 6.53
CA ASP A 126 2.21 9.27 5.07
C ASP A 126 1.05 8.37 4.64
N VAL A 127 0.77 7.29 5.39
CA VAL A 127 -0.37 6.39 5.17
C VAL A 127 -1.70 7.14 5.35
N GLU A 128 -1.81 7.95 6.39
CA GLU A 128 -2.99 8.81 6.62
C GLU A 128 -3.17 9.81 5.47
N ARG A 129 -2.10 10.48 5.06
CA ARG A 129 -2.14 11.46 3.96
C ARG A 129 -2.49 10.84 2.61
N ALA A 130 -2.05 9.60 2.35
CA ALA A 130 -2.36 8.91 1.10
C ALA A 130 -3.80 8.36 1.07
N SER A 131 -4.34 7.96 2.22
CA SER A 131 -5.67 7.37 2.33
C SER A 131 -6.79 8.41 2.45
N ALA A 132 -6.55 9.53 3.14
CA ALA A 132 -7.57 10.54 3.43
C ALA A 132 -8.20 11.17 2.16
N PRO A 133 -7.46 11.66 1.15
CA PRO A 133 -8.06 12.29 -0.03
C PRO A 133 -8.90 11.30 -0.85
N LYS A 134 -8.49 10.04 -0.87
CA LYS A 134 -9.20 8.95 -1.58
C LYS A 134 -10.47 8.58 -0.83
N SER A 135 -10.45 8.59 0.50
CA SER A 135 -11.65 8.40 1.33
C SER A 135 -12.64 9.58 1.20
N THR A 136 -12.14 10.83 1.18
CA THR A 136 -12.98 12.03 1.07
C THR A 136 -13.70 12.13 -0.28
N ARG A 137 -13.04 11.77 -1.39
CA ARG A 137 -13.71 11.68 -2.72
C ARG A 137 -14.84 10.66 -2.74
N LEU A 138 -14.80 9.65 -1.88
CA LEU A 138 -15.83 8.62 -1.76
C LEU A 138 -17.00 9.06 -0.84
N THR A 139 -16.81 10.07 0.01
CA THR A 139 -17.84 10.52 0.97
C THR A 139 -18.64 11.74 0.52
N MET A 140 -18.17 12.52 -0.46
CA MET A 140 -18.95 13.65 -1.00
C MET A 140 -20.22 13.14 -1.70
N ARG A 141 -21.40 13.56 -1.20
CA ARG A 141 -22.70 13.29 -1.85
C ARG A 141 -22.76 14.10 -3.16
N PRO A 142 -23.31 13.55 -4.25
CA PRO A 142 -23.69 14.39 -5.37
C PRO A 142 -24.77 15.35 -4.85
N SER A 143 -24.56 16.65 -5.09
CA SER A 143 -25.56 17.70 -4.97
C SER A 143 -26.72 17.47 -5.92
#